data_AF-A0A958XE71-F1
#
_entry.id   AF-A0A958XE71-F1
#
_cell.length_a   1.000
_cell.length_b   1.000
_cell.length_c   1.000
_cell.angle_alpha   90.00
_cell.angle_beta   90.00
_cell.angle_gamma   90.00
#
_symmetry.space_group_name_H-M   'P 1'
#
loop_
_entity.id
_entity.type
_entity.pdbx_description
1 polymer ?
#
loop_
_entity_poly.entity_id
_entity_poly.type
_entity_poly.pdbx_seq_one_letter_code
_entity_poly.pdbx_strand_id
1 'polypeptide(L)'
;MFTINIYLRLALIVVGILSGIGLWIGYGFWYGFPFLLIGIFLLIGYLMLGTIMSTNLLMSQSRFQEAEDRLKLTFFPGILLVGYKGVFYMTHGAIAMQKKDLTTGETFLKKALDAGLPSDNERGAALLQLAMINASKNNPQVAQKYMAEIKKLNITEAMLKEQVKDMEKQFKQMRQSMNPSMLGMVGKGGFRGGGGKRKMPRMK
;
A
#
# COMPACT_ATOMS: atom_id res chain seq x y z
N MET A 1 18.87 10.18 12.54
CA MET A 1 18.28 8.83 12.47
C MET A 1 19.28 7.85 13.08
N PHE A 2 19.12 7.47 14.36
CA PHE A 2 19.95 6.43 14.95
C PHE A 2 19.40 5.06 14.54
N THR A 3 20.05 4.42 13.58
CA THR A 3 19.80 3.03 13.18
C THR A 3 20.38 2.09 14.25
N ILE A 4 19.81 2.11 15.46
CA ILE A 4 20.15 1.12 16.47
C ILE A 4 19.69 -0.24 15.94
N ASN A 5 20.66 -1.14 15.78
CA ASN A 5 20.45 -2.48 15.28
C ASN A 5 19.29 -3.14 16.05
N ILE A 6 18.33 -3.70 15.31
CA ILE A 6 17.08 -4.28 15.83
C ILE A 6 17.34 -5.27 16.98
N TYR A 7 18.45 -6.00 16.91
CA TYR A 7 18.91 -6.94 17.93
C TYR A 7 19.41 -6.25 19.21
N LEU A 8 20.02 -5.08 19.10
CA LEU A 8 20.58 -4.32 20.23
C LEU A 8 19.47 -3.61 21.02
N ARG A 9 18.40 -3.19 20.32
CA ARG A 9 17.19 -2.67 20.97
C ARG A 9 16.37 -3.78 21.63
N LEU A 10 16.27 -4.96 21.00
CA LEU A 10 15.71 -6.16 21.63
C LEU A 10 16.52 -6.59 22.86
N ALA A 11 17.85 -6.58 22.78
CA ALA A 11 18.73 -6.88 23.90
C ALA A 11 18.51 -5.89 25.06
N LEU A 12 18.35 -4.59 24.79
CA LEU A 12 18.03 -3.58 25.80
C LEU A 12 16.67 -3.82 26.48
N ILE A 13 15.65 -4.25 25.72
CA ILE A 13 14.33 -4.58 26.28
C ILE A 13 14.41 -5.84 27.15
N VAL A 14 15.15 -6.87 26.71
CA VAL A 14 15.39 -8.08 27.49
C VAL A 14 16.14 -7.75 28.78
N VAL A 15 17.16 -6.89 28.73
CA VAL A 15 17.89 -6.40 29.90
C VAL A 15 16.97 -5.60 30.84
N GLY A 16 16.05 -4.80 30.30
CA GLY A 16 15.06 -4.05 31.08
C GLY A 16 14.00 -4.93 31.76
N ILE A 17 13.60 -6.04 31.13
CA ILE A 17 12.69 -7.02 31.73
C ILE A 17 13.41 -7.84 32.79
N LEU A 18 14.67 -8.24 32.54
CA LEU A 18 15.50 -8.95 33.51
C LEU A 18 15.81 -8.10 34.74
N SER A 19 16.05 -6.78 34.57
CA SER A 19 16.22 -5.88 35.71
C SER A 19 14.91 -5.66 36.49
N GLY A 20 13.76 -5.62 35.80
CA GLY A 20 12.43 -5.61 36.44
C GLY A 20 12.15 -6.88 37.26
N ILE A 21 12.55 -8.05 36.75
CA ILE A 21 12.47 -9.33 37.49
C ILE A 21 13.43 -9.33 38.69
N GLY A 22 14.63 -8.78 38.54
CA GLY A 22 15.58 -8.64 39.65
C GLY A 22 15.05 -7.75 40.78
N LEU A 23 14.40 -6.63 40.44
CA LEU A 23 13.72 -5.75 41.40
C LEU A 23 12.51 -6.42 42.05
N TRP A 24 11.78 -7.25 41.31
CA TRP A 24 10.66 -8.03 41.84
C TRP A 24 11.11 -9.04 42.90
N ILE A 25 12.21 -9.75 42.65
CA ILE A 25 12.78 -10.74 43.59
C ILE A 25 13.37 -10.04 44.83
N GLY A 26 14.02 -8.89 44.66
CA GLY A 26 14.70 -8.18 45.75
C GLY A 26 13.81 -7.32 46.65
N TYR A 27 12.80 -6.64 46.07
CA TYR A 27 12.00 -5.63 46.77
C TYR A 27 10.49 -5.93 46.78
N GLY A 28 10.06 -7.06 46.20
CA GLY A 28 8.68 -7.52 46.21
C GLY A 28 7.82 -7.03 45.03
N PHE A 29 6.63 -7.61 44.92
CA PHE A 29 5.71 -7.43 43.78
C PHE A 29 5.40 -5.98 43.45
N TRP A 30 5.19 -5.14 44.46
CA TRP A 30 4.80 -3.75 44.28
C TRP A 30 5.87 -2.86 43.63
N TYR A 31 7.16 -3.20 43.77
CA TYR A 31 8.25 -2.43 43.17
C TYR A 31 8.62 -2.94 41.77
N GLY A 32 8.47 -4.25 41.52
CA GLY A 32 8.71 -4.85 40.20
C GLY A 32 7.55 -4.69 39.22
N PHE A 33 6.30 -4.68 39.70
CA PHE A 33 5.10 -4.66 38.87
C PHE A 33 4.98 -3.43 37.95
N PRO A 34 5.19 -2.18 38.41
CA PRO A 34 5.12 -1.01 37.53
C PRO A 34 6.21 -1.05 36.43
N PHE A 35 7.41 -1.52 36.77
CA PHE A 35 8.54 -1.65 35.83
C PHE A 35 8.32 -2.76 34.79
N LEU A 36 7.76 -3.90 35.21
CA LEU A 36 7.39 -4.99 34.32
C LEU A 36 6.25 -4.60 33.38
N LEU A 37 5.25 -3.88 33.88
CA LEU A 37 4.12 -3.41 33.08
C LEU A 37 4.59 -2.38 32.04
N ILE A 38 5.45 -1.44 32.43
CA ILE A 38 6.09 -0.48 31.51
C ILE A 38 7.00 -1.19 30.51
N GLY A 39 7.76 -2.21 30.93
CA GLY A 39 8.61 -3.01 30.06
C GLY A 39 7.81 -3.80 29.02
N ILE A 40 6.70 -4.42 29.42
CA ILE A 40 5.77 -5.12 28.53
C ILE A 40 5.09 -4.13 27.57
N PHE A 41 4.67 -2.96 28.07
CA PHE A 41 4.06 -1.93 27.24
C PHE A 41 5.05 -1.37 26.20
N LEU A 42 6.31 -1.13 26.58
CA LEU A 42 7.40 -0.76 25.68
C LEU A 42 7.73 -1.87 24.68
N LEU A 43 7.67 -3.14 25.10
CA LEU A 43 7.91 -4.28 24.22
C LEU A 43 6.80 -4.40 23.18
N ILE A 44 5.53 -4.25 23.58
CA ILE A 44 4.39 -4.22 22.65
C ILE A 44 4.52 -3.05 21.67
N GLY A 45 4.79 -1.85 22.18
CA GLY A 45 5.02 -0.67 21.33
C GLY A 45 6.19 -0.86 20.36
N TYR A 46 7.28 -1.50 20.80
CA TYR A 46 8.43 -1.77 19.96
C TYR A 46 8.17 -2.87 18.92
N LEU A 47 7.49 -3.94 19.29
CA LEU A 47 7.15 -5.03 18.38
C LEU A 47 6.16 -4.55 17.32
N MET A 48 5.30 -3.58 17.65
CA MET A 48 4.39 -2.93 16.71
C MET A 48 5.05 -1.85 15.82
N LEU A 49 5.81 -0.90 16.37
CA LEU A 49 6.43 0.18 15.57
C LEU A 49 7.73 -0.24 14.89
N GLY A 50 8.53 -1.10 15.53
CA GLY A 50 9.86 -1.49 15.08
C GLY A 50 9.86 -2.46 13.91
N THR A 51 8.89 -3.37 13.85
CA THR A 51 8.76 -4.35 12.76
C THR A 51 8.40 -3.66 11.44
N ILE A 52 7.40 -2.77 11.45
CA ILE A 52 6.94 -2.04 10.25
C ILE A 52 8.05 -1.19 9.62
N MET A 53 8.77 -0.42 10.45
CA MET A 53 9.89 0.40 9.96
C MET A 53 11.03 -0.46 9.40
N SER A 54 11.30 -1.62 10.02
CA SER A 54 12.31 -2.56 9.52
C SER A 54 11.90 -3.20 8.20
N THR A 55 10.61 -3.48 8.01
CA THR A 55 10.12 -4.03 6.75
C THR A 55 10.21 -3.01 5.62
N ASN A 56 9.88 -1.74 5.86
CA ASN A 56 10.05 -0.68 4.86
C ASN A 56 11.53 -0.52 4.44
N LEU A 57 12.46 -0.67 5.39
CA LEU A 57 13.90 -0.69 5.10
C LEU A 57 14.28 -1.93 4.26
N LEU A 58 13.82 -3.12 4.62
CA LEU A 58 14.08 -4.35 3.85
C LEU A 58 13.48 -4.29 2.44
N MET A 59 12.30 -3.69 2.28
CA MET A 59 11.71 -3.40 0.97
C MET A 59 12.56 -2.43 0.16
N SER A 60 13.07 -1.34 0.76
CA SER A 60 13.97 -0.41 0.06
C SER A 60 15.29 -1.05 -0.36
N GLN A 61 15.74 -2.08 0.37
CA GLN A 61 16.96 -2.83 0.08
C GLN A 61 16.73 -3.99 -0.90
N SER A 62 15.54 -4.10 -1.51
CA SER A 62 15.16 -5.19 -2.42
C SER A 62 15.23 -6.60 -1.81
N ARG A 63 15.27 -6.72 -0.47
CA ARG A 63 15.33 -7.99 0.27
C ARG A 63 13.91 -8.49 0.59
N PHE A 64 13.12 -8.70 -0.46
CA PHE A 64 11.69 -8.99 -0.35
C PHE A 64 11.38 -10.32 0.32
N GLN A 65 12.27 -11.30 0.17
CA GLN A 65 12.12 -12.62 0.79
C GLN A 65 12.30 -12.55 2.31
N GLU A 66 13.29 -11.80 2.78
CA GLU A 66 13.46 -11.52 4.21
C GLU A 66 12.38 -10.61 4.76
N ALA A 67 11.84 -9.70 3.95
CA ALA A 67 10.69 -8.89 4.33
C ALA A 67 9.44 -9.76 4.56
N GLU A 68 9.22 -10.80 3.73
CA GLU A 68 8.14 -11.78 3.95
C GLU A 68 8.37 -12.62 5.19
N ASP A 69 9.58 -13.13 5.40
CA ASP A 69 9.88 -13.95 6.57
C ASP A 69 9.77 -13.11 7.84
N ARG A 70 10.18 -11.84 7.80
CA ARG A 70 9.98 -10.87 8.88
C ARG A 70 8.50 -10.55 9.11
N LEU A 71 7.68 -10.51 8.05
CA LEU A 71 6.23 -10.35 8.19
C LEU A 71 5.58 -11.59 8.80
N LYS A 72 5.98 -12.80 8.38
CA LYS A 72 5.50 -14.07 8.94
C LYS A 72 5.81 -14.20 10.43
N LEU A 73 6.92 -13.64 10.90
CA LEU A 73 7.25 -13.58 12.33
C LEU A 73 6.31 -12.67 13.13
N THR A 74 5.55 -11.80 12.48
CA THR A 74 4.51 -10.97 13.13
C THR A 74 3.23 -11.81 13.30
N PHE A 75 3.27 -12.80 14.20
CA PHE A 75 2.24 -13.81 14.43
C PHE A 75 0.87 -13.27 14.94
N PHE A 76 0.69 -11.96 15.11
CA PHE A 76 -0.55 -11.38 15.66
C PHE A 76 -1.09 -10.16 14.89
N PRO A 77 -1.56 -10.32 13.64
CA PRO A 77 -2.35 -9.29 12.94
C PRO A 77 -3.67 -8.97 13.66
N GLY A 78 -4.10 -9.79 14.63
CA GLY A 78 -5.31 -9.60 15.44
C GLY A 78 -5.20 -8.55 16.54
N ILE A 79 -4.01 -8.37 17.14
CA ILE A 79 -3.78 -7.52 18.33
C ILE A 79 -3.24 -6.14 17.95
N LEU A 80 -2.76 -5.98 16.71
CA LEU A 80 -2.30 -4.70 16.21
C LEU A 80 -3.43 -3.66 16.23
N LEU A 81 -3.19 -2.49 16.82
CA LEU A 81 -3.99 -1.28 16.60
C LEU A 81 -4.35 -1.14 15.12
N VAL A 82 -5.61 -0.74 14.84
CA VAL A 82 -6.25 -0.63 13.51
C VAL A 82 -5.28 -0.12 12.44
N GLY A 83 -4.60 1.01 12.69
CA GLY A 83 -3.58 1.57 11.78
C GLY A 83 -2.45 0.61 11.39
N TYR A 84 -1.90 -0.12 12.36
CA TYR A 84 -0.76 -1.02 12.14
C TYR A 84 -1.16 -2.25 11.32
N LYS A 85 -2.41 -2.71 11.43
CA LYS A 85 -2.95 -3.78 10.57
C LYS A 85 -3.00 -3.32 9.12
N GLY A 86 -3.45 -2.09 8.88
CA GLY A 86 -3.47 -1.49 7.54
C GLY A 86 -2.08 -1.52 6.90
N VAL A 87 -1.06 -1.04 7.63
CA VAL A 87 0.31 -1.00 7.10
C VAL A 87 0.86 -2.39 6.83
N PHE A 88 0.61 -3.36 7.72
CA PHE A 88 1.00 -4.75 7.51
C PHE A 88 0.45 -5.33 6.20
N TYR A 89 -0.85 -5.14 5.94
CA TYR A 89 -1.46 -5.60 4.69
C TYR A 89 -0.96 -4.81 3.47
N MET A 90 -0.69 -3.51 3.61
CA MET A 90 -0.12 -2.70 2.54
C MET A 90 1.27 -3.22 2.14
N THR A 91 2.11 -3.56 3.11
CA THR A 91 3.43 -4.13 2.86
C THR A 91 3.35 -5.52 2.21
N HIS A 92 2.41 -6.37 2.65
CA HIS A 92 2.14 -7.65 1.96
C HIS A 92 1.73 -7.44 0.50
N GLY A 93 0.87 -6.44 0.26
CA GLY A 93 0.44 -6.06 -1.09
C GLY A 93 1.61 -5.61 -1.97
N ALA A 94 2.49 -4.76 -1.45
CA ALA A 94 3.67 -4.30 -2.17
C ALA A 94 4.64 -5.44 -2.55
N ILE A 95 4.85 -6.40 -1.64
CA ILE A 95 5.68 -7.58 -1.93
C ILE A 95 5.03 -8.47 -3.00
N ALA A 96 3.71 -8.72 -2.90
CA ALA A 96 2.98 -9.48 -3.91
C ALA A 96 3.08 -8.85 -5.31
N MET A 97 2.97 -7.52 -5.39
CA MET A 97 3.16 -6.78 -6.65
C MET A 97 4.56 -6.98 -7.25
N GLN A 98 5.61 -7.02 -6.44
CA GLN A 98 6.97 -7.26 -6.92
C GLN A 98 7.18 -8.69 -7.40
N LYS A 99 6.47 -9.65 -6.80
CA LYS A 99 6.39 -11.03 -7.29
C LYS A 99 5.54 -11.19 -8.55
N LYS A 100 5.10 -10.08 -9.17
CA LYS A 100 4.20 -10.01 -10.33
C LYS A 100 2.80 -10.57 -10.06
N ASP A 101 2.43 -10.78 -8.81
CA ASP A 101 1.09 -11.22 -8.43
C ASP A 101 0.20 -10.01 -8.11
N LEU A 102 -0.41 -9.47 -9.16
CA LEU A 102 -1.33 -8.34 -9.07
C LEU A 102 -2.69 -8.72 -8.47
N THR A 103 -3.00 -10.01 -8.32
CA THR A 103 -4.29 -10.46 -7.80
C THR A 103 -4.28 -10.52 -6.28
N THR A 104 -3.26 -11.14 -5.71
CA THR A 104 -3.06 -11.14 -4.26
C THR A 104 -2.68 -9.74 -3.78
N GLY A 105 -1.85 -9.00 -4.53
CA GLY A 105 -1.50 -7.61 -4.24
C GLY A 105 -2.74 -6.71 -4.07
N GLU A 106 -3.69 -6.78 -5.02
CA GLU A 106 -4.95 -6.02 -4.93
C GLU A 106 -5.77 -6.42 -3.70
N THR A 107 -5.85 -7.73 -3.41
CA THR A 107 -6.63 -8.24 -2.27
C THR A 107 -6.06 -7.75 -0.94
N PHE A 108 -4.73 -7.77 -0.79
CA PHE A 108 -4.06 -7.28 0.40
C PHE A 108 -4.15 -5.76 0.52
N LEU A 109 -4.04 -5.00 -0.56
CA LEU A 109 -4.19 -3.55 -0.53
C LEU A 109 -5.63 -3.11 -0.18
N LYS A 110 -6.65 -3.83 -0.65
CA LYS A 110 -8.04 -3.62 -0.22
C LYS A 110 -8.21 -3.89 1.28
N LYS A 111 -7.68 -5.02 1.77
CA LYS A 111 -7.64 -5.34 3.20
C LYS A 111 -6.89 -4.28 4.02
N ALA A 112 -5.86 -3.65 3.46
CA ALA A 112 -5.13 -2.57 4.10
C ALA A 112 -6.01 -1.32 4.31
N LEU A 113 -6.78 -0.95 3.31
CA LEU A 113 -7.73 0.16 3.39
C LEU A 113 -8.87 -0.15 4.37
N ASP A 114 -9.44 -1.35 4.29
CA ASP A 114 -10.52 -1.80 5.19
C ASP A 114 -10.06 -1.88 6.65
N ALA A 115 -8.81 -2.33 6.87
CA ALA A 115 -8.20 -2.38 8.19
C ALA A 115 -7.86 -1.00 8.74
N GLY A 116 -7.87 0.05 7.91
CA GLY A 116 -7.56 1.42 8.29
C GLY A 116 -6.06 1.68 8.36
N LEU A 117 -5.60 2.71 7.66
CA LEU A 117 -4.23 3.20 7.72
C LEU A 117 -4.12 4.42 8.66
N PRO A 118 -3.02 4.56 9.41
CA PRO A 118 -2.83 5.56 10.46
C PRO A 118 -2.60 6.97 9.90
N SER A 119 -2.13 7.10 8.65
CA SER A 119 -1.88 8.39 8.02
C SER A 119 -2.53 8.52 6.64
N ASP A 120 -2.89 9.75 6.28
CA ASP A 120 -3.39 10.09 4.94
C ASP A 120 -2.34 9.84 3.84
N ASN A 121 -1.05 9.96 4.18
CA ASN A 121 0.05 9.60 3.28
C ASN A 121 0.00 8.11 2.93
N GLU A 122 -0.11 7.24 3.93
CA GLU A 122 -0.16 5.80 3.69
C GLU A 122 -1.43 5.39 2.96
N ARG A 123 -2.58 6.00 3.31
CA ARG A 123 -3.83 5.84 2.54
C ARG A 123 -3.65 6.23 1.08
N GLY A 124 -3.03 7.39 0.84
CA GLY A 124 -2.71 7.89 -0.49
C GLY A 124 -1.80 6.93 -1.26
N ALA A 125 -0.78 6.37 -0.62
CA ALA A 125 0.13 5.42 -1.21
C ALA A 125 -0.56 4.09 -1.57
N ALA A 126 -1.40 3.55 -0.69
CA ALA A 126 -2.17 2.34 -0.95
C ALA A 126 -3.16 2.52 -2.12
N LEU A 127 -3.89 3.65 -2.15
CA LEU A 127 -4.78 4.00 -3.25
C LEU A 127 -4.03 4.21 -4.57
N LEU A 128 -2.84 4.81 -4.53
CA LEU A 128 -1.98 4.99 -5.69
C LEU A 128 -1.59 3.63 -6.28
N GLN A 129 -1.16 2.68 -5.45
CA GLN A 129 -0.83 1.33 -5.88
C GLN A 129 -2.04 0.58 -6.45
N LEU A 130 -3.22 0.71 -5.83
CA LEU A 130 -4.46 0.14 -6.37
C LEU A 130 -4.85 0.75 -7.72
N ALA A 131 -4.63 2.05 -7.92
CA ALA A 131 -4.85 2.72 -9.18
C ALA A 131 -3.88 2.20 -10.26
N MET A 132 -2.59 2.00 -9.93
CA MET A 132 -1.61 1.39 -10.82
C MET A 132 -2.01 -0.03 -11.22
N ILE A 133 -2.39 -0.88 -10.27
CA ILE A 133 -2.84 -2.26 -10.55
C ILE A 133 -4.04 -2.25 -11.49
N ASN A 134 -5.05 -1.42 -11.22
CA ASN A 134 -6.27 -1.37 -12.03
C ASN A 134 -6.01 -0.76 -13.42
N ALA A 135 -5.07 0.16 -13.54
CA ALA A 135 -4.61 0.65 -14.84
C ALA A 135 -3.97 -0.48 -15.66
N SER A 136 -3.10 -1.29 -15.03
CA SER A 136 -2.47 -2.45 -15.68
C SER A 136 -3.48 -3.55 -16.04
N LYS A 137 -4.57 -3.70 -15.29
CA LYS A 137 -5.66 -4.64 -15.56
C LYS A 137 -6.68 -4.15 -16.60
N ASN A 138 -6.38 -3.07 -17.34
CA ASN A 138 -7.27 -2.47 -18.34
C ASN A 138 -8.61 -1.96 -17.74
N ASN A 139 -8.61 -1.58 -16.47
CA ASN A 139 -9.76 -1.01 -15.75
C ASN A 139 -9.53 0.47 -15.37
N PRO A 140 -9.35 1.39 -16.35
CA PRO A 140 -9.00 2.78 -16.08
C PRO A 140 -10.09 3.56 -15.33
N GLN A 141 -11.34 3.11 -15.38
CA GLN A 141 -12.47 3.72 -14.66
C GLN A 141 -12.35 3.53 -13.15
N VAL A 142 -11.95 2.32 -12.70
CA VAL A 142 -11.74 2.01 -11.28
C VAL A 142 -10.51 2.76 -10.78
N ALA A 143 -9.44 2.80 -11.59
CA ALA A 143 -8.25 3.56 -11.23
C ALA A 143 -8.53 5.06 -11.05
N GLN A 144 -9.42 5.65 -11.86
CA GLN A 144 -9.84 7.05 -11.69
C GLN A 144 -10.62 7.30 -10.40
N LYS A 145 -11.42 6.32 -9.93
CA LYS A 145 -12.11 6.44 -8.63
C LYS A 145 -11.10 6.55 -7.50
N TYR A 146 -10.09 5.69 -7.48
CA TYR A 146 -9.01 5.78 -6.49
C TYR A 146 -8.23 7.11 -6.61
N MET A 147 -7.96 7.60 -7.82
CA MET A 147 -7.35 8.93 -8.00
C MET A 147 -8.21 10.08 -7.45
N ALA A 148 -9.54 9.98 -7.55
CA ALA A 148 -10.44 10.95 -6.94
C ALA A 148 -10.45 10.88 -5.42
N GLU A 149 -10.26 9.69 -4.83
CA GLU A 149 -10.12 9.52 -3.38
C GLU A 149 -8.79 10.08 -2.88
N ILE A 150 -7.69 9.86 -3.60
CA ILE A 150 -6.37 10.41 -3.27
C ILE A 150 -6.43 11.94 -3.15
N LYS A 151 -7.17 12.62 -4.02
CA LYS A 151 -7.33 14.09 -3.99
C LYS A 151 -8.02 14.62 -2.75
N LYS A 152 -8.78 13.78 -2.04
CA LYS A 152 -9.45 14.15 -0.79
C LYS A 152 -8.52 14.03 0.42
N LEU A 153 -7.38 13.36 0.26
CA LEU A 153 -6.43 13.10 1.35
C LEU A 153 -5.40 14.23 1.44
N ASN A 154 -5.02 14.58 2.67
CA ASN A 154 -3.99 15.57 2.92
C ASN A 154 -2.61 14.93 2.87
N ILE A 155 -2.11 14.70 1.65
CA ILE A 155 -0.75 14.18 1.47
C ILE A 155 0.26 15.26 1.88
N THR A 156 1.14 14.95 2.83
CA THR A 156 2.21 15.84 3.26
C THR A 156 3.56 15.48 2.63
N GLU A 157 3.74 14.21 2.26
CA GLU A 157 4.97 13.72 1.65
C GLU A 157 5.18 14.23 0.22
N ALA A 158 6.34 14.88 -0.01
CA ALA A 158 6.71 15.45 -1.29
C ALA A 158 6.82 14.40 -2.40
N MET A 159 7.46 13.26 -2.10
CA MET A 159 7.62 12.16 -3.05
C MET A 159 6.26 11.58 -3.48
N LEU A 160 5.35 11.36 -2.53
CA LEU A 160 4.03 10.84 -2.84
C LEU A 160 3.19 11.83 -3.66
N LYS A 161 3.26 13.13 -3.35
CA LYS A 161 2.63 14.20 -4.16
C LYS A 161 3.11 14.17 -5.61
N GLU A 162 4.41 14.01 -5.81
CA GLU A 162 5.01 13.94 -7.14
C GLU A 162 4.49 12.72 -7.90
N GLN A 163 4.49 11.54 -7.27
CA GLN A 163 3.95 10.31 -7.87
C GLN A 163 2.47 10.43 -8.25
N VAL A 164 1.65 11.00 -7.37
CA VAL A 164 0.23 11.26 -7.65
C VAL A 164 0.09 12.18 -8.87
N LYS A 165 0.85 13.29 -8.89
CA LYS A 165 0.82 14.26 -9.98
C LYS A 165 1.26 13.64 -11.32
N ASP A 166 2.30 12.83 -11.33
CA ASP A 166 2.77 12.18 -12.55
C ASP A 166 1.79 11.13 -13.05
N MET A 167 1.17 10.37 -12.14
CA MET A 167 0.12 9.44 -12.52
C MET A 167 -1.12 10.17 -13.06
N GLU A 168 -1.51 11.32 -12.49
CA GLU A 168 -2.57 12.16 -13.06
C GLU A 168 -2.26 12.62 -14.49
N LYS A 169 -1.01 13.04 -14.75
CA LYS A 169 -0.59 13.39 -16.11
C LYS A 169 -0.71 12.20 -17.05
N GLN A 170 -0.26 11.02 -16.63
CA GLN A 170 -0.37 9.78 -17.43
C GLN A 170 -1.84 9.45 -17.73
N PHE A 171 -2.73 9.51 -16.74
CA PHE A 171 -4.17 9.29 -16.95
C PHE A 171 -4.80 10.33 -17.87
N LYS A 172 -4.40 11.60 -17.77
CA LYS A 172 -4.86 12.66 -18.66
C LYS A 172 -4.39 12.42 -20.10
N GLN A 173 -3.13 12.05 -20.29
CA GLN A 173 -2.55 11.75 -21.59
C GLN A 173 -3.20 10.51 -22.22
N MET A 174 -3.41 9.44 -21.45
CA MET A 174 -4.13 8.25 -21.91
C MET A 174 -5.58 8.57 -22.31
N ARG A 175 -6.29 9.39 -21.53
CA ARG A 175 -7.63 9.85 -21.90
C ARG A 175 -7.62 10.70 -23.17
N GLN A 176 -6.63 11.56 -23.34
CA GLN A 176 -6.48 12.41 -24.52
C GLN A 176 -6.08 11.62 -25.77
N SER A 177 -5.30 10.54 -25.64
CA SER A 177 -5.01 9.62 -26.74
C SER A 177 -6.19 8.69 -27.06
N MET A 178 -7.05 8.42 -26.08
CA MET A 178 -8.38 7.83 -26.27
C MET A 178 -9.45 8.82 -26.78
N ASN A 179 -9.06 10.02 -27.23
CA ASN A 179 -10.01 10.99 -27.77
C ASN A 179 -10.89 10.39 -28.88
N PRO A 180 -12.18 10.76 -28.95
CA PRO A 180 -13.11 10.29 -29.97
C PRO A 180 -12.70 10.59 -31.41
N SER A 181 -11.65 11.40 -31.63
CA SER A 181 -11.01 11.63 -32.93
C SER A 181 -10.44 10.35 -33.57
N MET A 182 -10.03 9.36 -32.77
CA MET A 182 -9.60 8.04 -33.27
C MET A 182 -10.78 7.08 -33.47
N LEU A 183 -11.83 7.17 -32.64
CA LEU A 183 -13.10 6.43 -32.83
C LEU A 183 -13.87 6.92 -34.06
N GLY A 184 -13.77 8.21 -34.40
CA GLY A 184 -14.35 8.82 -35.60
C GLY A 184 -13.62 8.47 -36.90
N MET A 185 -12.35 8.05 -36.83
CA MET A 185 -11.62 7.51 -37.99
C MET A 185 -11.89 6.02 -38.21
N VAL A 186 -12.11 5.24 -37.15
CA VAL A 186 -12.57 3.84 -37.29
C VAL A 186 -14.00 3.78 -37.83
N GLY A 187 -14.85 4.78 -37.54
CA GLY A 187 -16.21 4.88 -38.07
C GLY A 187 -16.35 5.43 -39.51
N LYS A 188 -15.26 5.89 -40.16
CA LYS A 188 -15.36 6.56 -41.48
C LYS A 188 -14.32 6.12 -42.52
N GLY A 189 -13.50 5.12 -42.21
CA GLY A 189 -12.42 4.64 -43.11
C GLY A 189 -12.57 3.22 -43.66
N GLY A 190 -13.60 2.46 -43.25
CA GLY A 190 -13.62 1.01 -43.45
C GLY A 190 -14.91 0.44 -44.02
N PHE A 191 -15.50 1.02 -45.08
CA PHE A 191 -16.46 0.31 -45.93
C PHE A 191 -16.48 0.92 -47.34
N ARG A 192 -15.37 0.79 -48.06
CA ARG A 192 -15.36 0.92 -49.52
C ARG A 192 -15.73 -0.46 -50.11
N GLY A 193 -16.90 -0.97 -49.71
CA GLY A 193 -17.52 -2.15 -50.30
C GLY A 193 -18.47 -1.70 -51.41
N GLY A 194 -18.12 -2.04 -52.65
CA GLY A 194 -18.83 -1.64 -53.86
C GLY A 194 -20.33 -1.92 -53.79
N GLY A 195 -21.12 -0.91 -54.18
CA GLY A 195 -22.57 -1.00 -54.24
C GLY A 195 -23.12 0.15 -55.05
N GLY A 196 -22.82 0.16 -56.36
CA GLY A 196 -23.36 1.12 -57.31
C GLY A 196 -24.88 1.03 -57.37
N LYS A 197 -25.57 1.92 -56.66
CA LYS A 197 -27.01 2.13 -56.83
C LYS A 197 -27.24 3.00 -58.07
N ARG A 198 -27.41 2.36 -59.22
CA ARG A 198 -27.97 2.97 -60.43
C ARG A 198 -29.37 3.52 -60.09
N LYS A 199 -29.56 4.82 -60.27
CA LYS A 199 -30.85 5.50 -60.15
C LYS A 199 -31.77 4.99 -61.27
N MET A 200 -32.88 4.34 -60.94
CA MET A 200 -33.92 4.04 -61.94
C MET A 200 -34.79 5.28 -62.18
N PRO A 201 -35.21 5.57 -63.43
CA PRO A 201 -36.10 6.68 -63.72
C PRO A 201 -37.54 6.32 -63.33
N ARG A 202 -38.26 7.30 -62.79
CA ARG A 202 -39.70 7.19 -62.52
C ARG A 202 -40.46 7.13 -63.83
N MET A 203 -41.16 6.04 -64.06
CA MET A 203 -42.19 5.96 -65.11
C MET A 203 -43.45 6.70 -64.63
N LYS A 204 -44.05 7.43 -65.57
CA LYS A 204 -45.27 8.24 -65.43
C LYS A 204 -46.51 7.37 -65.48
#